data_AF-A0A644T0A3-F1
#
_entry.id   AF-A0A644T0A3-F1
#
_cell.length_a   1.000
_cell.length_b   1.000
_cell.length_c   1.000
_cell.angle_alpha   90.00
_cell.angle_beta   90.00
_cell.angle_gamma   90.00
#
_symmetry.space_group_name_H-M   'P 1'
#
loop_
_entity.id
_entity.type
_entity.pdbx_description
1 polymer ?
#
loop_
_entity_poly.entity_id
_entity_poly.type
_entity_poly.pdbx_seq_one_letter_code
_entity_poly.pdbx_strand_id
1 'polypeptide(L)'
;MSTSKWDWLLNIDKLIFKLAVIFIVMLVFAQLVHINDKTRMYLSKVDRLEGENITLEGNYYAEAPLQIKDSESPVGYFKSLRESRVLNLRLIKPVESQIIRVVVNGKSIDNFHKGYIMVIVYEGDYVEIDTTSYQGSVQVIVNVIGDKVEIPVDGLLLEGNNVLMPIGKVKFKS
;
A
#
# COMPACT_ATOMS: atom_id res chain seq x y z
N MET A 1 34.86 -19.01 -57.66
CA MET A 1 34.64 -17.71 -56.97
C MET A 1 33.31 -17.80 -56.23
N SER A 2 33.27 -18.49 -55.07
CA SER A 2 32.04 -18.76 -54.30
C SER A 2 32.32 -19.07 -52.81
N THR A 3 33.30 -18.42 -52.20
CA THR A 3 33.61 -18.58 -50.76
C THR A 3 32.98 -17.48 -49.91
N SER A 4 32.92 -16.25 -50.43
CA SER A 4 32.42 -15.06 -49.73
C SER A 4 30.97 -15.15 -49.21
N LYS A 5 30.05 -15.85 -49.90
CA LYS A 5 28.66 -15.99 -49.44
C LYS A 5 28.52 -16.95 -48.25
N TRP A 6 29.35 -17.98 -48.18
CA TRP A 6 29.33 -18.95 -47.08
C TRP A 6 29.94 -18.37 -45.82
N ASP A 7 31.03 -17.59 -45.96
CA ASP A 7 31.65 -16.88 -44.84
C ASP A 7 30.72 -15.81 -44.24
N TRP A 8 29.92 -15.14 -45.09
CA TRP A 8 28.92 -14.17 -44.65
C TRP A 8 27.76 -14.82 -43.87
N LEU A 9 27.25 -15.97 -44.34
CA LEU A 9 26.22 -16.73 -43.63
C LEU A 9 26.72 -17.24 -42.27
N LEU A 10 27.95 -17.78 -42.23
CA LEU A 10 28.57 -18.24 -40.98
C LEU A 10 28.77 -17.10 -39.96
N ASN A 11 29.12 -15.90 -40.42
CA ASN A 11 29.26 -14.74 -39.55
C ASN A 11 27.90 -14.23 -39.03
N ILE A 12 26.84 -14.32 -39.83
CA ILE A 12 25.48 -13.97 -39.40
C ILE A 12 24.97 -14.93 -38.34
N ASP A 13 25.14 -16.23 -38.53
CA ASP A 13 24.73 -17.23 -37.53
C ASP A 13 25.43 -17.01 -36.20
N LYS A 14 26.74 -16.70 -36.24
CA LYS A 14 27.52 -16.38 -35.04
C LYS A 14 27.05 -15.08 -34.38
N LEU A 15 26.64 -14.08 -35.16
CA LEU A 15 26.08 -12.82 -34.66
C LEU A 15 24.73 -13.03 -33.98
N ILE A 16 23.83 -13.81 -34.60
CA ILE A 16 22.50 -14.14 -34.07
C ILE A 16 22.65 -14.92 -32.77
N PHE A 17 23.54 -15.91 -32.72
CA PHE A 17 23.79 -16.69 -31.51
C PHE A 17 24.34 -15.80 -30.38
N LYS A 18 25.28 -14.91 -30.69
CA LYS A 18 25.83 -13.97 -29.69
C LYS A 18 24.77 -13.02 -29.16
N LEU A 19 23.87 -12.52 -30.03
CA LEU A 19 22.75 -11.66 -29.63
C LEU A 19 21.75 -12.41 -28.75
N ALA A 20 21.41 -13.65 -29.11
CA ALA A 20 20.49 -14.50 -28.35
C ALA A 20 21.04 -14.78 -26.93
N VAL A 21 22.33 -15.09 -26.82
CA VAL A 21 22.99 -15.29 -25.52
C VAL A 21 22.95 -14.02 -24.68
N ILE A 22 23.24 -12.85 -25.26
CA ILE A 22 23.15 -11.56 -24.55
C ILE A 22 21.73 -11.32 -24.04
N PHE A 23 20.71 -11.61 -24.85
CA PHE A 23 19.32 -11.41 -24.48
C PHE A 23 18.89 -12.33 -23.33
N ILE A 24 19.31 -13.60 -23.36
CA ILE A 24 19.06 -14.56 -22.26
C ILE A 24 19.72 -14.09 -20.98
N VAL A 25 20.99 -13.65 -21.04
CA VAL A 25 21.71 -13.13 -19.86
C VAL A 25 21.01 -11.89 -19.31
N MET A 26 20.57 -10.98 -20.18
CA MET A 26 19.81 -9.78 -19.79
C MET A 26 18.49 -10.13 -19.10
N LEU A 27 17.77 -11.14 -19.58
CA LEU A 27 16.53 -11.63 -18.96
C LEU A 27 16.78 -12.22 -17.57
N VAL A 28 17.83 -13.03 -17.40
CA VAL A 28 18.22 -13.57 -16.09
C VAL A 28 18.58 -12.45 -15.12
N PHE A 29 19.29 -11.42 -15.59
CA PHE A 29 19.60 -10.23 -14.79
C PHE A 29 18.34 -9.47 -14.36
N ALA A 30 17.39 -9.25 -15.26
CA ALA A 30 16.11 -8.61 -14.92
C ALA A 30 15.35 -9.42 -13.86
N GLN A 31 15.36 -10.75 -13.95
CA GLN A 31 14.75 -11.64 -12.96
C GLN A 31 15.45 -11.54 -11.59
N LEU A 32 16.79 -11.43 -11.55
CA LEU A 32 17.57 -11.25 -10.32
C LEU A 32 17.30 -9.91 -9.64
N VAL A 33 17.21 -8.83 -10.42
CA VAL A 33 16.86 -7.49 -9.89
C VAL A 33 15.47 -7.54 -9.25
N HIS A 34 14.52 -8.21 -9.89
CA HIS A 34 13.14 -8.29 -9.41
C HIS A 34 12.95 -9.21 -8.18
N ILE A 35 13.88 -10.14 -7.95
CA ILE A 35 13.88 -11.01 -6.76
C ILE A 35 14.23 -10.24 -5.49
N ASN A 36 15.07 -9.20 -5.59
CA ASN A 36 15.56 -8.50 -4.41
C ASN A 36 14.55 -7.50 -3.83
N ASP A 37 13.53 -7.10 -4.60
CA ASP A 37 12.45 -6.24 -4.13
C ASP A 37 11.38 -6.97 -3.28
N LYS A 38 11.45 -8.31 -3.15
CA LYS A 38 10.38 -9.10 -2.51
C LYS A 38 10.80 -9.99 -1.34
N THR A 39 12.06 -9.98 -0.91
CA THR A 39 12.48 -10.75 0.27
C THR A 39 12.27 -10.02 1.60
N ARG A 40 11.83 -8.76 1.59
CA ARG A 40 11.49 -8.00 2.83
C ARG A 40 10.13 -8.32 3.46
N MET A 41 9.25 -9.09 2.82
CA MET A 41 7.85 -9.27 3.30
C MET A 41 7.50 -10.68 3.83
N TYR A 42 8.42 -11.66 3.80
CA TYR A 42 8.14 -13.02 4.25
C TYR A 42 8.55 -13.32 5.70
N LEU A 43 9.37 -12.46 6.32
CA LEU A 43 9.71 -12.58 7.74
C LEU A 43 8.57 -12.13 8.68
N SER A 44 7.72 -11.18 8.27
CA SER A 44 6.61 -10.71 9.13
C SER A 44 5.42 -11.67 9.18
N LYS A 45 5.36 -12.67 8.29
CA LYS A 45 4.29 -13.67 8.26
C LYS A 45 4.59 -14.89 9.14
N VAL A 46 5.86 -15.15 9.44
CA VAL A 46 6.26 -16.25 10.33
C VAL A 46 6.16 -15.80 11.80
N ASP A 47 6.48 -14.54 12.09
CA ASP A 47 6.37 -13.98 13.46
C ASP A 47 4.93 -13.78 13.94
N ARG A 48 3.96 -13.62 13.03
CA ARG A 48 2.54 -13.38 13.36
C ARG A 48 1.71 -14.65 13.56
N LEU A 49 2.36 -15.81 13.70
CA LEU A 49 1.69 -17.06 14.09
C LEU A 49 2.01 -17.48 15.54
N GLU A 50 2.83 -16.71 16.27
CA GLU A 50 3.18 -16.99 17.67
C GLU A 50 2.63 -15.96 18.68
N GLY A 51 1.92 -14.91 18.24
CA GLY A 51 1.46 -13.80 19.10
C GLY A 51 0.01 -13.91 19.59
N GLU A 52 -0.15 -14.64 20.70
CA GLU A 52 -1.16 -14.60 21.76
C GLU A 52 -2.44 -13.73 21.62
N ASN A 53 -3.60 -14.38 21.77
CA ASN A 53 -4.90 -13.74 21.97
C ASN A 53 -4.96 -13.14 23.38
N ILE A 54 -4.82 -11.82 23.49
CA ILE A 54 -5.29 -11.07 24.65
C ILE A 54 -6.59 -10.36 24.30
N THR A 55 -7.69 -11.01 24.68
CA THR A 55 -8.97 -10.37 24.98
C THR A 55 -8.73 -9.15 25.86
N LEU A 56 -8.83 -7.96 25.27
CA LEU A 56 -8.99 -6.73 26.04
C LEU A 56 -10.31 -6.10 25.61
N GLU A 57 -11.32 -6.41 26.42
CA GLU A 57 -12.54 -5.62 26.56
C GLU A 57 -12.15 -4.16 26.78
N GLY A 58 -12.66 -3.27 25.93
CA GLY A 58 -12.41 -1.84 26.03
C GLY A 58 -13.35 -1.08 25.12
N ASN A 59 -14.51 -0.71 25.66
CA ASN A 59 -15.50 0.15 25.01
C ASN A 59 -14.87 1.49 24.61
N TYR A 60 -14.59 1.68 23.31
CA TYR A 60 -14.21 2.96 22.72
C TYR A 60 -15.26 3.46 21.71
N TYR A 61 -16.54 3.19 21.95
CA TYR A 61 -17.62 3.89 21.26
C TYR A 61 -17.88 5.21 21.98
N ALA A 62 -17.43 6.33 21.40
CA ALA A 62 -17.89 7.64 21.82
C ALA A 62 -19.37 7.79 21.42
N GLU A 63 -20.20 8.04 22.42
CA GLU A 63 -21.62 8.38 22.30
C GLU A 63 -21.78 9.73 21.58
N ALA A 64 -22.03 9.69 20.26
CA ALA A 64 -22.91 10.62 19.53
C ALA A 64 -22.69 10.41 18.02
N PRO A 65 -23.71 10.00 17.24
CA PRO A 65 -23.60 10.01 15.78
C PRO A 65 -23.56 11.47 15.32
N LEU A 66 -22.39 11.95 14.89
CA LEU A 66 -22.28 13.21 14.17
C LEU A 66 -23.00 13.05 12.83
N GLN A 67 -24.17 13.68 12.71
CA GLN A 67 -24.87 13.84 11.45
C GLN A 67 -24.05 14.79 10.57
N ILE A 68 -23.31 14.25 9.60
CA ILE A 68 -22.61 15.05 8.60
C ILE A 68 -23.59 15.32 7.45
N LYS A 69 -23.95 16.60 7.31
CA LYS A 69 -24.71 17.15 6.18
C LYS A 69 -23.77 17.19 4.97
N ASP A 70 -24.20 16.65 3.83
CA ASP A 70 -23.46 16.46 2.57
C ASP A 70 -22.99 17.75 1.85
N SER A 71 -22.47 18.74 2.56
CA SER A 71 -22.12 20.02 1.98
C SER A 71 -20.85 20.60 2.57
N GLU A 72 -19.76 19.85 2.55
CA GLU A 72 -18.40 20.38 2.64
C GLU A 72 -17.46 19.37 1.96
N SER A 73 -17.24 19.58 0.67
CA SER A 73 -16.36 18.74 -0.16
C SER A 73 -14.92 19.21 0.01
N PRO A 74 -14.00 18.41 0.60
CA PRO A 74 -12.59 18.70 0.51
C PRO A 74 -12.12 18.28 -0.88
N VAL A 75 -11.84 19.29 -1.70
CA VAL A 75 -10.91 19.35 -2.83
C VAL A 75 -10.43 18.01 -3.41
N GLY A 76 -10.84 17.71 -4.65
CA GLY A 76 -9.98 16.96 -5.59
C GLY A 76 -10.37 15.53 -5.97
N TYR A 77 -11.64 15.12 -5.83
CA TYR A 77 -12.09 13.80 -6.28
C TYR A 77 -12.95 13.89 -7.53
N PHE A 78 -12.51 13.25 -8.61
CA PHE A 78 -13.41 12.90 -9.70
C PHE A 78 -14.54 12.07 -9.12
N LYS A 79 -15.78 12.54 -9.30
CA LYS A 79 -17.00 11.82 -8.89
C LYS A 79 -17.13 10.57 -9.75
N SER A 80 -16.41 9.53 -9.35
CA SER A 80 -16.49 8.20 -9.95
C SER A 80 -17.88 7.63 -9.67
N LEU A 81 -18.51 7.01 -10.68
CA LEU A 81 -19.77 6.27 -10.52
C LEU A 81 -19.59 4.96 -9.73
N ARG A 82 -18.34 4.58 -9.43
CA ARG A 82 -18.01 3.44 -8.60
C ARG A 82 -18.40 3.73 -7.16
N GLU A 83 -19.02 2.74 -6.52
CA GLU A 83 -19.31 2.83 -5.09
C GLU A 83 -18.04 3.12 -4.29
N SER A 84 -18.10 4.15 -3.45
CA SER A 84 -17.02 4.53 -2.55
C SER A 84 -17.47 4.38 -1.09
N ARG A 85 -16.48 4.27 -0.20
CA ARG A 85 -16.67 4.29 1.26
C ARG A 85 -15.64 5.22 1.89
N VAL A 86 -15.85 5.60 3.14
CA VAL A 86 -14.95 6.51 3.87
C VAL A 86 -14.29 5.74 5.02
N LEU A 87 -12.96 5.79 5.06
CA LEU A 87 -12.16 5.37 6.21
C LEU A 87 -11.75 6.61 7.00
N ASN A 88 -11.93 6.57 8.31
CA ASN A 88 -11.41 7.59 9.22
C ASN A 88 -10.16 7.05 9.90
N LEU A 89 -9.02 7.66 9.62
CA LEU A 89 -7.73 7.29 10.17
C LEU A 89 -7.36 8.30 11.25
N ARG A 90 -7.06 7.85 12.47
CA ARG A 90 -6.78 8.74 13.60
C ARG A 90 -5.52 8.34 14.34
N LEU A 91 -4.68 9.31 14.69
CA LEU A 91 -3.54 9.13 15.57
C LEU A 91 -4.02 8.97 17.03
N ILE A 92 -3.51 7.94 17.73
CA ILE A 92 -3.79 7.78 19.17
C ILE A 92 -3.13 8.89 19.97
N LYS A 93 -1.88 9.20 19.64
CA LYS A 93 -1.15 10.35 20.17
C LYS A 93 -1.01 11.37 19.05
N PRO A 94 -1.93 12.34 18.94
CA PRO A 94 -1.88 13.31 17.86
C PRO A 94 -0.61 14.13 17.99
N VAL A 95 0.21 14.04 16.97
CA VAL A 95 1.34 14.94 16.76
C VAL A 95 0.97 15.75 15.53
N GLU A 96 0.91 17.07 15.65
CA GLU A 96 0.67 17.95 14.50
C GLU A 96 1.85 17.81 13.54
N SER A 97 1.73 16.91 12.59
CA SER A 97 2.83 16.52 11.73
C SER A 97 2.37 16.42 10.29
N GLN A 98 2.94 17.30 9.46
CA GLN A 98 2.73 17.28 8.00
C GLN A 98 3.55 16.17 7.30
N ILE A 99 4.37 15.44 8.06
CA ILE A 99 5.29 14.44 7.50
C ILE A 99 4.71 13.02 7.53
N ILE A 100 3.70 12.76 8.36
CA ILE A 100 2.95 11.49 8.36
C ILE A 100 1.85 11.61 7.31
N ARG A 101 1.85 10.70 6.33
CA ARG A 101 0.95 10.77 5.16
C ARG A 101 0.18 9.48 4.95
N VAL A 102 -1.00 9.60 4.35
CA VAL A 102 -1.75 8.44 3.84
C VAL A 102 -1.46 8.28 2.36
N VAL A 103 -1.25 7.03 1.97
CA VAL A 103 -0.94 6.61 0.62
C VAL A 103 -2.01 5.62 0.17
N VAL A 104 -2.62 5.88 -0.99
CA VAL A 104 -3.60 4.98 -1.60
C VAL A 104 -3.07 4.60 -2.98
N ASN A 105 -2.91 3.30 -3.23
CA ASN A 105 -2.34 2.74 -4.46
C ASN A 105 -1.00 3.40 -4.83
N GLY A 106 -0.12 3.63 -3.83
CA GLY A 106 1.19 4.25 -4.03
C GLY A 106 1.18 5.78 -4.21
N LYS A 107 0.02 6.44 -4.20
CA LYS A 107 -0.10 7.89 -4.30
C LYS A 107 -0.42 8.52 -2.94
N SER A 108 0.36 9.51 -2.52
CA SER A 108 0.05 10.29 -1.31
C SER A 108 -1.23 11.11 -1.54
N ILE A 109 -2.19 10.95 -0.62
CA ILE A 109 -3.51 11.58 -0.69
C ILE A 109 -3.58 12.79 0.24
N ASP A 110 -3.21 12.59 1.52
CA ASP A 110 -3.26 13.64 2.54
C ASP A 110 -2.30 13.35 3.70
N ASN A 111 -2.21 14.26 4.67
CA ASN A 111 -1.34 14.19 5.84
C ASN A 111 -2.09 14.42 7.16
N PHE A 112 -1.52 13.95 8.28
CA PHE A 112 -2.17 13.94 9.60
C PHE A 112 -2.04 15.28 10.34
N HIS A 113 -2.07 16.41 9.65
CA HIS A 113 -1.90 17.73 10.28
C HIS A 113 -2.89 18.00 11.44
N LYS A 114 -4.12 17.49 11.33
CA LYS A 114 -5.17 17.60 12.37
C LYS A 114 -5.25 16.40 13.32
N GLY A 115 -4.30 15.46 13.24
CA GLY A 115 -4.33 14.21 14.00
C GLY A 115 -5.30 13.14 13.48
N TYR A 116 -6.14 13.46 12.48
CA TYR A 116 -7.02 12.51 11.79
C TYR A 116 -7.19 12.88 10.30
N ILE A 117 -7.58 11.90 9.49
CA ILE A 117 -7.85 12.04 8.05
C ILE A 117 -9.06 11.18 7.67
N MET A 118 -9.94 11.73 6.84
CA MET A 118 -11.00 10.96 6.18
C MET A 118 -10.59 10.65 4.75
N VAL A 119 -10.52 9.37 4.41
CA VAL A 119 -10.06 8.90 3.10
C VAL A 119 -11.21 8.21 2.39
N ILE A 120 -11.54 8.69 1.20
CA ILE A 120 -12.48 8.02 0.31
C ILE A 120 -11.74 6.88 -0.39
N VAL A 121 -12.24 5.66 -0.23
CA VAL A 121 -11.67 4.43 -0.80
C VAL A 121 -12.68 3.70 -1.68
N TYR A 122 -12.17 2.93 -2.62
CA TYR A 122 -12.95 2.07 -3.50
C TYR A 122 -12.57 0.59 -3.32
N GLU A 123 -13.46 -0.30 -3.77
CA GLU A 123 -13.30 -1.76 -3.70
C GLU A 123 -11.96 -2.24 -4.28
N GLY A 124 -11.05 -2.72 -3.45
CA GLY A 124 -9.74 -3.22 -3.90
C GLY A 124 -8.62 -2.19 -3.95
N ASP A 125 -8.85 -0.96 -3.50
CA ASP A 125 -7.76 -0.01 -3.25
C ASP A 125 -6.82 -0.55 -2.17
N TYR A 126 -5.53 -0.26 -2.29
CA TYR A 126 -4.53 -0.62 -1.30
C TYR A 126 -4.13 0.62 -0.52
N VAL A 127 -4.33 0.60 0.81
CA VAL A 127 -4.13 1.76 1.69
C VAL A 127 -2.96 1.51 2.61
N GLU A 128 -2.13 2.54 2.75
CA GLU A 128 -0.91 2.53 3.55
C GLU A 128 -0.72 3.87 4.26
N ILE A 129 0.04 3.86 5.36
CA ILE A 129 0.43 5.05 6.10
C ILE A 129 1.95 5.18 6.02
N ASP A 130 2.41 6.26 5.41
CA ASP A 130 3.83 6.57 5.30
C ASP A 130 4.29 7.33 6.54
N THR A 131 5.14 6.67 7.34
CA THR A 131 5.82 7.26 8.50
C THR A 131 7.33 7.32 8.31
N THR A 132 7.85 7.05 7.12
CA THR A 132 9.30 6.95 6.82
C THR A 132 10.08 8.24 7.04
N SER A 133 9.39 9.38 7.15
CA SER A 133 10.00 10.67 7.44
C SER A 133 9.80 11.14 8.89
N TYR A 134 9.09 10.36 9.72
CA TYR A 134 8.78 10.70 11.10
C TYR A 134 9.71 9.94 12.07
N GLN A 135 10.30 10.68 13.01
CA GLN A 135 11.12 10.10 14.08
C GLN A 135 10.24 9.85 15.32
N GLY A 136 9.91 8.59 15.58
CA GLY A 136 9.14 8.18 16.75
C GLY A 136 8.11 7.09 16.45
N SER A 137 7.54 6.51 17.51
CA SER A 137 6.42 5.57 17.35
C SER A 137 5.14 6.31 16.96
N VAL A 138 4.50 5.84 15.90
CA VAL A 138 3.22 6.31 15.39
C VAL A 138 2.21 5.19 15.60
N GLN A 139 1.11 5.52 16.29
CA GLN A 139 -0.02 4.62 16.50
C GLN A 139 -1.25 5.21 15.83
N VAL A 140 -1.84 4.45 14.90
CA VAL A 140 -3.00 4.87 14.11
C VAL A 140 -4.12 3.86 14.32
N ILE A 141 -5.31 4.34 14.62
CA ILE A 141 -6.53 3.54 14.59
C ILE A 141 -7.30 3.80 13.30
N VAL A 142 -7.73 2.73 12.65
CA VAL A 142 -8.60 2.76 11.48
C VAL A 142 -10.03 2.59 11.95
N ASN A 143 -10.84 3.61 11.70
CA ASN A 143 -12.28 3.56 11.93
C ASN A 143 -13.01 3.49 10.60
N VAL A 144 -13.86 2.48 10.45
CA VAL A 144 -14.69 2.31 9.26
C VAL A 144 -16.01 3.02 9.50
N ILE A 145 -16.38 3.94 8.60
CA ILE A 145 -17.68 4.59 8.67
C ILE A 145 -18.72 3.69 7.98
N GLY A 146 -19.60 3.09 8.78
CA GLY A 146 -20.68 2.22 8.32
C GLY A 146 -20.32 0.73 8.29
N ASP A 147 -21.31 -0.12 8.04
CA ASP A 147 -21.22 -1.57 8.14
C ASP A 147 -20.84 -2.27 6.82
N LYS A 148 -20.46 -1.50 5.79
CA LYS A 148 -20.30 -1.99 4.41
C LYS A 148 -18.87 -2.28 3.98
N VAL A 149 -17.88 -2.14 4.87
CA VAL A 149 -16.48 -2.54 4.61
C VAL A 149 -16.19 -3.80 5.41
N GLU A 150 -15.66 -4.81 4.72
CA GLU A 150 -15.19 -6.07 5.32
C GLU A 150 -13.72 -5.96 5.74
N ILE A 151 -12.90 -5.32 4.90
CA ILE A 151 -11.47 -5.11 5.14
C ILE A 151 -11.14 -3.65 4.75
N PRO A 152 -10.42 -2.87 5.57
CA PRO A 152 -9.94 -3.21 6.92
C PRO A 152 -11.09 -3.37 7.93
N VAL A 153 -10.81 -4.08 9.02
CA VAL A 153 -11.75 -4.24 10.14
C VAL A 153 -11.81 -2.92 10.92
N ASP A 154 -13.02 -2.54 11.36
CA ASP A 154 -13.19 -1.37 12.23
C ASP A 154 -12.41 -1.54 13.54
N GLY A 155 -11.74 -0.46 13.97
CA GLY A 155 -10.90 -0.46 15.16
C GLY A 155 -9.50 -1.06 14.95
N LEU A 156 -9.09 -1.36 13.71
CA LEU A 156 -7.75 -1.86 13.41
C LEU A 156 -6.69 -0.87 13.91
N LEU A 157 -5.86 -1.34 14.85
CA LEU A 157 -4.72 -0.60 15.38
C LEU A 157 -3.45 -0.96 14.61
N LEU A 158 -2.74 0.06 14.16
CA LEU A 158 -1.43 -0.05 13.54
C LEU A 158 -0.40 0.73 14.36
N GLU A 159 0.75 0.10 14.58
CA GLU A 159 1.90 0.74 15.20
C GLU A 159 3.13 0.57 14.32
N GLY A 160 3.89 1.64 14.18
CA GLY A 160 5.10 1.65 13.38
C GLY A 160 5.99 2.84 13.71
N ASN A 161 7.28 2.67 13.44
CA ASN A 161 8.28 3.71 13.59
C ASN A 161 9.13 3.72 12.32
N ASN A 162 9.16 4.87 11.63
CA ASN A 162 9.96 5.05 10.43
C ASN A 162 9.71 3.95 9.37
N VAL A 163 8.44 3.62 9.15
CA VAL A 163 8.02 2.51 8.28
C VAL A 163 6.78 2.88 7.48
N LEU A 164 6.61 2.22 6.35
CA LEU A 164 5.38 2.28 5.58
C LEU A 164 4.43 1.20 6.13
N MET A 165 3.41 1.63 6.86
CA MET A 165 2.47 0.74 7.56
C MET A 165 1.31 0.36 6.64
N PRO A 166 1.16 -0.93 6.29
CA PRO A 166 0.05 -1.36 5.45
C PRO A 166 -1.25 -1.46 6.27
N ILE A 167 -2.28 -0.71 5.86
CA ILE A 167 -3.68 -0.99 6.27
C ILE A 167 -4.19 -2.20 5.49
N GLY A 168 -3.81 -2.30 4.21
CA GLY A 168 -4.11 -3.44 3.35
C GLY A 168 -5.05 -3.10 2.21
N LYS A 169 -5.54 -4.15 1.54
CA LYS A 169 -6.48 -4.02 0.43
C LYS A 169 -7.91 -3.88 0.97
N VAL A 170 -8.60 -2.84 0.53
CA VAL A 170 -9.98 -2.55 0.88
C VAL A 170 -10.90 -3.58 0.22
N LYS A 171 -11.86 -4.10 0.98
CA LYS A 171 -12.90 -5.01 0.50
C LYS A 171 -14.22 -4.62 1.13
N PHE A 172 -15.26 -4.46 0.33
CA PHE A 172 -16.61 -4.17 0.78
C PHE A 172 -17.37 -5.45 1.05
N LYS A 173 -18.37 -5.38 1.93
CA LYS A 173 -19.29 -6.49 2.13
C LYS A 173 -20.15 -6.65 0.89
N SER A 174 -20.25 -7.87 0.39
CA SER A 174 -21.17 -8.27 -0.68
C SER A 174 -22.59 -8.41 -0.17
#